data_AF-A0A6I9ND50-F1
#
_entry.id   AF-A0A6I9ND50-F1
#
_cell.length_a   1.000
_cell.length_b   1.000
_cell.length_c   1.000
_cell.angle_alpha   90.00
_cell.angle_beta   90.00
_cell.angle_gamma   90.00
#
_symmetry.space_group_name_H-M   'P 1'
#
loop_
_entity.id
_entity.type
_entity.pdbx_description
1 polymer ?
#
loop_
_entity_poly.entity_id
_entity_poly.type
_entity_poly.pdbx_seq_one_letter_code
_entity_poly.pdbx_strand_id
1 'polypeptide(L)'
;MKNSIIGDLFRYCLFLGNNFYGSEMCEVLQEVKDSTERTAYILMDKIHPAPVQNVLLRRDAPLQISTCLSELGVFGTYVRKGEDMVLNECVGHLLRTKSSEHSDGGVASGVAVLDNPLLF
;
A
#
# COMPACT_ATOMS: atom_id res chain seq x y z
N MET A 1 10.04 -14.28 27.08
CA MET A 1 8.77 -13.55 26.82
C MET A 1 8.91 -12.27 25.97
N LYS A 2 10.09 -11.62 25.84
CA LYS A 2 10.25 -10.42 24.98
C LYS A 2 10.28 -10.69 23.46
N ASN A 3 10.53 -11.93 23.02
CA ASN A 3 10.65 -12.26 21.59
C ASN A 3 9.30 -12.48 20.85
N SER A 4 8.17 -12.60 21.57
CA SER A 4 6.88 -12.90 20.92
C SER A 4 6.25 -11.67 20.27
N ILE A 5 6.41 -10.49 20.89
CA ILE A 5 5.76 -9.24 20.43
C ILE A 5 6.44 -8.68 19.17
N ILE A 6 7.76 -8.89 19.03
CA ILE A 6 8.52 -8.46 17.83
C ILE A 6 8.18 -9.33 16.62
N GLY A 7 7.89 -10.62 16.81
CA GLY A 7 7.44 -11.50 15.73
C GLY A 7 6.10 -11.05 15.14
N ASP A 8 5.17 -10.62 15.99
CA ASP A 8 3.88 -10.11 15.56
C ASP A 8 3.97 -8.73 14.88
N LEU A 9 5.04 -7.95 15.12
CA LEU A 9 5.20 -6.62 14.52
C LEU A 9 5.40 -6.66 12.99
N PHE A 10 5.97 -7.73 12.42
CA PHE A 10 6.12 -7.85 10.96
C PHE A 10 4.80 -7.98 10.20
N ARG A 11 3.71 -8.25 10.92
CA ARG A 11 2.35 -8.23 10.39
C ARG A 11 1.84 -6.82 10.16
N TYR A 12 2.47 -5.79 10.71
CA TYR A 12 1.98 -4.41 10.64
C TYR A 12 2.83 -3.54 9.72
N CYS A 13 2.28 -2.40 9.34
CA CYS A 13 3.02 -1.25 8.84
C CYS A 13 2.60 0.03 9.57
N LEU A 14 3.54 0.96 9.68
CA LEU A 14 3.38 2.23 10.39
C LEU A 14 3.30 3.38 9.39
N PHE A 15 2.33 4.29 9.59
CA PHE A 15 2.03 5.38 8.66
C PHE A 15 2.28 6.73 9.30
N LEU A 16 3.08 7.58 8.63
CA LEU A 16 3.19 9.02 8.88
C LEU A 16 3.56 9.73 7.56
N GLY A 17 2.58 9.93 6.69
CA GLY A 17 2.79 10.48 5.34
C GLY A 17 3.47 9.51 4.35
N ASN A 18 4.44 8.72 4.83
CA ASN A 18 5.04 7.56 4.18
C ASN A 18 4.87 6.31 5.07
N ASN A 19 5.16 5.13 4.51
CA ASN A 19 4.99 3.85 5.18
C ASN A 19 6.32 3.27 5.62
N PHE A 20 6.40 2.82 6.88
CA PHE A 20 7.56 2.11 7.43
C PHE A 20 7.21 0.64 7.62
N TYR A 21 8.17 -0.25 7.31
CA TYR A 21 7.97 -1.69 7.32
C TYR A 21 9.08 -2.41 8.09
N GLY A 22 8.78 -3.59 8.65
CA GLY A 22 9.78 -4.50 9.20
C GLY A 22 10.70 -3.86 10.25
N SER A 23 12.01 -3.92 10.03
CA SER A 23 13.02 -3.40 10.96
C SER A 23 12.97 -1.88 11.11
N GLU A 24 12.78 -1.15 10.01
CA GLU A 24 12.67 0.31 10.02
C GLU A 24 11.47 0.76 10.87
N MET A 25 10.34 0.06 10.76
CA MET A 25 9.21 0.30 11.65
C MET A 25 9.56 0.09 13.12
N CYS A 26 10.31 -0.97 13.44
CA CYS A 26 10.72 -1.25 14.82
C CYS A 26 11.63 -0.15 15.37
N GLU A 27 12.54 0.38 14.56
CA GLU A 27 13.43 1.48 14.91
C GLU A 27 12.63 2.74 15.23
N VAL A 28 11.74 3.18 14.33
CA VAL A 28 10.87 4.33 14.55
C VAL A 28 10.04 4.18 15.82
N LEU A 29 9.45 3.00 16.05
CA LEU A 29 8.65 2.74 17.25
C LEU A 29 9.46 2.78 18.55
N GLN A 30 10.75 2.44 18.53
CA GLN A 30 11.63 2.60 19.68
C GLN A 30 11.99 4.07 19.91
N GLU A 31 12.30 4.81 18.85
CA GLU A 31 12.66 6.23 18.93
C GLU A 31 11.52 7.08 19.52
N VAL A 32 10.28 6.86 19.07
CA VAL A 32 9.12 7.65 19.50
C VAL A 32 8.41 7.07 20.73
N LYS A 33 8.91 5.98 21.32
CA LYS A 33 8.20 5.20 22.35
C LYS A 33 7.64 6.04 23.50
N ASP A 34 8.47 6.94 24.02
CA ASP A 34 8.18 7.82 25.16
C ASP A 34 7.96 9.29 24.71
N SER A 35 7.98 9.56 23.40
CA SER A 35 7.72 10.88 22.80
C SER A 35 6.23 11.06 22.54
N THR A 36 5.73 12.31 22.65
CA THR A 36 4.37 12.65 22.20
C THR A 36 4.20 12.55 20.69
N GLU A 37 5.29 12.59 19.91
CA GLU A 37 5.27 12.47 18.45
C GLU A 37 4.64 11.15 17.98
N ARG A 38 4.65 10.11 18.83
CA ARG A 38 4.00 8.82 18.54
C ARG A 38 2.52 8.95 18.14
N THR A 39 1.82 10.00 18.59
CA THR A 39 0.40 10.21 18.26
C THR A 39 0.18 10.62 16.81
N ALA A 40 1.23 10.99 16.10
CA ALA A 40 1.16 11.28 14.66
C ALA A 40 1.11 10.01 13.81
N TYR A 41 1.47 8.84 14.37
CA TYR A 41 1.56 7.59 13.64
C TYR A 41 0.31 6.72 13.80
N ILE A 42 -0.01 5.97 12.74
CA ILE A 42 -1.05 4.95 12.75
C ILE A 42 -0.40 3.59 12.47
N LEU A 43 -0.71 2.58 13.29
CA LEU A 43 -0.32 1.21 13.04
C LEU A 43 -1.47 0.49 12.33
N MET A 44 -1.19 -0.15 11.20
CA MET A 44 -2.18 -0.90 10.41
C MET A 44 -1.74 -2.34 10.24
N ASP A 45 -2.68 -3.28 10.31
CA ASP A 45 -2.44 -4.66 9.91
C ASP A 45 -2.16 -4.72 8.40
N LYS A 46 -1.04 -5.29 8.01
CA LYS A 46 -0.60 -5.37 6.62
C LYS A 46 -1.50 -6.36 5.88
N ILE A 47 -2.02 -5.92 4.74
CA ILE A 47 -2.80 -6.78 3.85
C ILE A 47 -1.83 -7.73 3.13
N HIS A 48 -2.16 -9.02 3.11
CA HIS A 48 -1.39 -10.08 2.46
C HIS A 48 -2.17 -10.64 1.27
N PRO A 49 -2.16 -9.96 0.10
CA PRO A 49 -2.89 -10.42 -1.07
C PRO A 49 -2.24 -11.68 -1.68
N ALA A 50 -3.05 -12.47 -2.39
CA ALA A 50 -2.56 -13.65 -3.10
C ALA A 50 -1.60 -13.23 -4.23
N PRO A 51 -0.35 -13.72 -4.26
CA PRO A 51 0.57 -13.37 -5.32
C PRO A 51 0.19 -14.01 -6.66
N VAL A 52 0.39 -13.27 -7.75
CA VAL A 52 0.13 -13.72 -9.12
C VAL A 52 1.36 -13.55 -10.00
N GLN A 53 1.58 -14.46 -10.94
CA GLN A 53 2.67 -14.32 -11.91
C GLN A 53 2.24 -13.36 -13.03
N ASN A 54 3.04 -12.32 -13.27
CA ASN A 54 2.80 -11.35 -14.34
C ASN A 54 4.14 -10.81 -14.89
N VAL A 55 4.11 -10.08 -15.99
CA VAL A 55 5.28 -9.44 -16.60
C VAL A 55 5.16 -7.92 -16.45
N LEU A 56 6.11 -7.32 -15.75
CA LEU A 56 6.13 -5.87 -15.51
C LEU A 56 6.93 -5.17 -16.62
N LEU A 57 6.24 -4.67 -17.65
CA LEU A 57 6.89 -3.91 -18.72
C LEU A 57 7.30 -2.51 -18.23
N ARG A 58 8.60 -2.22 -18.30
CA ARG A 58 9.17 -0.90 -17.99
C ARG A 58 10.17 -0.51 -19.07
N ARG A 59 10.34 0.79 -19.28
CA ARG A 59 11.33 1.31 -20.21
C ARG A 59 12.73 0.86 -19.77
N ASP A 60 13.51 0.36 -20.71
CA ASP A 60 14.92 -0.04 -20.51
C ASP A 60 15.13 -1.16 -19.47
N ALA A 61 14.08 -1.90 -19.10
CA ALA A 61 14.15 -3.06 -18.22
C ALA A 61 13.94 -4.37 -18.99
N PRO A 62 14.61 -5.47 -18.62
CA PRO A 62 14.38 -6.77 -19.25
C PRO A 62 12.96 -7.27 -18.95
N LEU A 63 12.34 -7.92 -19.92
CA LEU A 63 11.07 -8.63 -19.73
C LEU A 63 11.31 -9.87 -18.88
N GLN A 64 10.79 -9.86 -17.67
CA GLN A 64 10.90 -10.97 -16.72
C GLN A 64 9.53 -11.28 -16.12
N ILE A 65 9.27 -12.57 -15.95
CA ILE A 65 8.14 -13.04 -15.15
C ILE A 65 8.46 -12.73 -13.69
N SER A 66 7.53 -12.10 -12.99
CA SER A 66 7.67 -11.70 -11.60
C SER A 66 6.45 -12.14 -10.80
N THR A 67 6.70 -12.51 -9.55
CA THR A 67 5.64 -12.62 -8.54
C THR A 67 5.15 -11.22 -8.20
N CYS A 68 3.86 -10.96 -8.44
CA CYS A 68 3.28 -9.63 -8.35
C CYS A 68 2.13 -9.57 -7.36
N LEU A 69 1.93 -8.38 -6.81
CA LEU A 69 0.80 -8.02 -5.97
C LEU A 69 0.06 -6.85 -6.62
N SER A 70 -1.26 -6.90 -6.61
CA SER A 70 -2.10 -5.87 -7.22
C SER A 70 -2.92 -5.12 -6.18
N GLU A 71 -3.07 -3.82 -6.39
CA GLU A 71 -3.84 -2.90 -5.56
C GLU A 71 -4.93 -2.26 -6.43
N LEU A 72 -6.20 -2.58 -6.14
CA LEU A 72 -7.35 -2.04 -6.85
C LEU A 72 -7.82 -0.73 -6.20
N GLY A 73 -7.74 0.37 -6.95
CA GLY A 73 -8.35 1.65 -6.61
C GLY A 73 -9.68 1.84 -7.34
N VAL A 74 -10.64 2.49 -6.66
CA VAL A 74 -11.95 2.85 -7.22
C VAL A 74 -12.11 4.36 -7.12
N PHE A 75 -12.45 5.01 -8.23
CA PHE A 75 -12.65 6.45 -8.27
C PHE A 75 -14.10 6.80 -7.91
N GLY A 76 -14.26 7.65 -6.89
CA GLY A 76 -15.55 8.24 -6.53
C GLY A 76 -15.59 9.73 -6.90
N THR A 77 -16.73 10.18 -7.42
CA THR A 77 -17.04 11.60 -7.63
C THR A 77 -18.18 12.00 -6.70
N TYR A 78 -18.01 13.12 -6.01
CA TYR A 78 -18.97 13.62 -5.05
C TYR A 78 -19.14 15.13 -5.20
N VAL A 79 -20.39 15.59 -5.31
CA VAL A 79 -20.75 17.00 -5.38
C VAL A 79 -21.92 17.25 -4.42
N ARG A 80 -21.81 18.31 -3.61
CA ARG A 80 -22.90 18.77 -2.74
C ARG A 80 -23.09 20.28 -2.82
N LYS A 81 -24.31 20.74 -2.57
CA LYS A 81 -24.67 22.15 -2.42
C LYS A 81 -25.42 22.34 -1.11
N GLY A 82 -24.73 22.86 -0.09
CA GLY A 82 -25.28 22.91 1.26
C GLY A 82 -25.46 21.51 1.83
N GLU A 83 -26.70 21.18 2.19
CA GLU A 83 -27.10 19.84 2.66
C GLU A 83 -27.51 18.91 1.51
N ASP A 84 -27.77 19.45 0.32
CA ASP A 84 -28.22 18.67 -0.82
C ASP A 84 -27.04 17.95 -1.49
N MET A 85 -27.08 16.62 -1.47
CA MET A 85 -26.19 15.78 -2.26
C MET A 85 -26.61 15.84 -3.73
N VAL A 86 -25.74 16.38 -4.58
CA VAL A 86 -26.00 16.59 -6.03
C VAL A 86 -25.47 15.42 -6.86
N LEU A 87 -24.32 14.86 -6.48
CA LEU A 87 -23.67 13.74 -7.16
C LEU A 87 -22.94 12.87 -6.14
N ASN A 88 -23.05 11.56 -6.28
CA ASN A 88 -22.24 10.59 -5.55
C ASN A 88 -22.15 9.29 -6.37
N GLU A 89 -21.13 9.20 -7.22
CA GLU A 89 -21.01 8.13 -8.19
C GLU A 89 -19.61 7.52 -8.19
N CYS A 90 -19.55 6.21 -8.41
CA CYS A 90 -18.34 5.51 -8.78
C CYS A 90 -18.10 5.67 -10.29
N VAL A 91 -16.95 6.23 -10.68
CA VAL A 91 -16.69 6.63 -12.08
C VAL A 91 -15.61 5.79 -12.77
N GLY A 92 -15.12 4.75 -12.10
CA GLY A 92 -14.14 3.84 -12.69
C GLY A 92 -13.16 3.29 -11.67
N HIS A 93 -12.11 2.69 -12.18
CA HIS A 93 -11.10 2.01 -11.37
C HIS A 93 -9.70 2.21 -11.93
N LEU A 94 -8.72 1.87 -11.11
CA LEU A 94 -7.32 1.81 -11.46
C LEU A 94 -6.71 0.61 -10.75
N LEU A 95 -6.25 -0.38 -11.51
CA LEU A 95 -5.44 -1.45 -10.95
C LEU A 95 -3.96 -1.05 -11.09
N ARG A 96 -3.23 -1.14 -9.98
CA ARG A 96 -1.78 -0.97 -9.96
C ARG A 96 -1.15 -2.28 -9.54
N THR A 97 -0.13 -2.71 -10.25
CA THR A 97 0.56 -3.98 -9.97
C THR A 97 2.04 -3.74 -9.74
N LYS A 98 2.62 -4.37 -8.73
CA LYS A 98 4.04 -4.28 -8.38
C LYS A 98 4.63 -5.66 -8.14
N SER A 99 5.95 -5.76 -8.20
CA SER A 99 6.66 -6.97 -7.74
C SER A 99 6.46 -7.13 -6.23
N SER A 100 6.28 -8.38 -5.77
CA SER A 100 6.13 -8.71 -4.35
C SER A 100 7.35 -8.37 -3.50
N GLU A 101 8.51 -8.15 -4.13
CA GLU A 101 9.75 -7.75 -3.47
C GLU A 101 9.71 -6.29 -2.97
N HIS A 102 8.80 -5.48 -3.51
CA HIS A 102 8.67 -4.06 -3.14
C HIS A 102 7.61 -3.89 -2.06
N SER A 103 8.01 -3.32 -0.92
CA SER A 103 7.08 -3.05 0.19
C SER A 103 6.16 -1.87 -0.12
N ASP A 104 6.71 -0.78 -0.66
CA ASP A 104 5.95 0.40 -1.07
C ASP A 104 5.39 0.27 -2.50
N GLY A 105 4.59 1.22 -2.95
CA GLY A 105 3.95 1.24 -4.26
C GLY A 105 4.10 2.57 -5.00
N GLY A 106 3.20 2.80 -5.94
CA GLY A 106 3.12 4.04 -6.71
C GLY A 106 3.66 3.91 -8.14
N VAL A 107 2.87 4.45 -9.09
CA VAL A 107 3.27 4.50 -10.50
C VAL A 107 4.25 5.65 -10.72
N ALA A 108 4.00 6.81 -10.10
CA ALA A 108 4.86 7.99 -10.22
C ALA A 108 6.25 7.80 -9.57
N SER A 109 6.35 6.94 -8.56
CA SER A 109 7.63 6.53 -7.94
C SER A 109 8.39 5.48 -8.74
N GLY A 110 7.80 4.95 -9.83
CA GLY A 110 8.41 3.92 -10.67
C GLY A 110 8.35 2.50 -10.07
N VAL A 111 7.63 2.29 -8.97
CA VAL A 111 7.57 1.01 -8.25
C VAL A 111 6.47 0.09 -8.78
N ALA A 112 5.30 0.64 -9.11
CA ALA A 112 4.16 -0.07 -9.68
C ALA A 112 3.96 0.28 -11.16
N VAL A 113 3.29 -0.62 -11.89
CA VAL A 113 2.82 -0.39 -13.27
C VAL A 113 1.29 -0.33 -13.31
N LEU A 114 0.75 0.20 -14.40
CA LEU A 114 -0.69 0.20 -14.67
C LEU A 114 -1.13 -1.20 -15.12
N ASP A 115 -2.29 -1.63 -14.66
CA ASP A 115 -2.85 -2.95 -14.94
C ASP A 115 -4.38 -2.88 -15.11
N ASN A 116 -5.01 -3.98 -15.52
CA ASN A 116 -6.47 -4.12 -15.62
C ASN A 116 -6.97 -5.38 -14.88
N PRO A 117 -8.13 -5.31 -14.21
CA PRO A 117 -8.69 -6.47 -13.54
C PRO A 117 -9.26 -7.47 -14.56
N LEU A 118 -8.84 -8.73 -14.45
CA LEU A 118 -9.50 -9.85 -15.12
C LEU A 118 -10.51 -10.48 -14.15
N LEU A 119 -11.77 -10.53 -14.54
CA LEU A 119 -12.85 -11.14 -13.75
C LEU A 119 -13.00 -12.62 -14.16
N PHE A 120 -12.92 -13.53 -13.18
CA PHE A 120 -13.01 -14.97 -13.35
C PHE A 120 -13.91 -15.62 -12.30
#